data_AF-A0A7L5Z3D6-F1
#
_entry.id   AF-A0A7L5Z3D6-F1
#
_cell.length_a   1.000
_cell.length_b   1.000
_cell.length_c   1.000
_cell.angle_alpha   90.00
_cell.angle_beta   90.00
_cell.angle_gamma   90.00
#
_symmetry.space_group_name_H-M   'P 1'
#
loop_
_entity.id
_entity.type
_entity.pdbx_description
1 polymer ?
#
loop_
_entity_poly.entity_id
_entity_poly.type
_entity_poly.pdbx_seq_one_letter_code
_entity_poly.pdbx_strand_id
1 'polypeptide(L)'
;MSGRILVALLVVVLTGCASAVAEPATVARQPEVAALAVLHEWEQRRAAAFESADGAAVRDLYAPSSGLAALDLRVLRAYTARGLTVYGIAAQVSEVEVVTFTERRLRVEVTDRLAQAWATTGGGEPEQKSRQGLG
;
A
#
# COMPACT_ATOMS: atom_id res chain seq x y z
N MET A 1 -24.17 0.66 2.98
CA MET A 1 -22.73 0.94 2.93
C MET A 1 -22.01 -0.29 3.46
N SER A 2 -21.68 -1.24 2.60
CA SER A 2 -21.03 -2.49 3.02
C SER A 2 -19.53 -2.32 2.85
N GLY A 3 -18.82 -2.21 3.97
CA GLY A 3 -17.36 -2.12 4.02
C GLY A 3 -16.76 -3.38 3.40
N ARG A 4 -16.08 -3.22 2.27
CA ARG A 4 -15.26 -4.27 1.70
C ARG A 4 -13.93 -4.22 2.44
N ILE A 5 -13.76 -5.13 3.40
CA ILE A 5 -12.48 -5.37 4.05
C ILE A 5 -11.56 -5.90 2.97
N LEU A 6 -10.55 -5.11 2.58
CA LEU A 6 -9.49 -5.58 1.70
C LEU A 6 -8.41 -6.15 2.61
N VAL A 7 -8.32 -7.48 2.68
CA VAL A 7 -7.22 -8.16 3.37
C VAL A 7 -6.05 -8.18 2.38
N ALA A 8 -5.12 -7.25 2.54
CA ALA A 8 -3.91 -7.19 1.73
C ALA A 8 -2.81 -8.02 2.39
N LEU A 9 -2.68 -9.29 2.00
CA LEU A 9 -1.53 -10.12 2.36
C LEU A 9 -0.33 -9.73 1.48
N LEU A 10 0.51 -8.80 1.96
CA LEU A 10 1.78 -8.46 1.30
C LEU A 10 2.89 -9.41 1.77
N VAL A 11 3.18 -10.46 1.00
CA VAL A 11 4.33 -11.35 1.24
C VAL A 11 5.53 -10.85 0.42
N VAL A 12 6.48 -10.16 1.08
CA VAL A 12 7.79 -9.86 0.48
C VAL A 12 8.72 -11.06 0.70
N VAL A 13 9.18 -11.70 -0.38
CA VAL A 13 10.17 -12.79 -0.33
C VAL A 13 11.46 -12.33 -0.97
N LEU A 14 12.45 -12.06 -0.14
CA LEU A 14 13.83 -11.84 -0.55
C LEU A 14 14.62 -13.09 -0.10
N THR A 15 15.22 -13.78 -1.06
CA THR A 15 15.79 -15.12 -0.87
C THR A 15 17.23 -15.05 -0.34
N GLY A 16 17.51 -15.77 0.75
CA GLY A 16 18.83 -16.01 1.32
C GLY A 16 18.71 -16.68 2.71
N CYS A 17 19.41 -17.80 2.93
CA CYS A 17 19.23 -18.71 4.06
C CYS A 17 19.53 -18.13 5.46
N ALA A 18 18.98 -18.83 6.47
CA ALA A 18 19.27 -18.89 7.90
C ALA A 18 18.26 -18.18 8.84
N SER A 19 17.69 -18.99 9.74
CA SER A 19 16.64 -18.68 10.73
C SER A 19 17.20 -18.17 12.05
N ALA A 20 16.47 -17.27 12.70
CA ALA A 20 16.43 -17.16 14.15
C ALA A 20 14.98 -16.87 14.58
N VAL A 21 14.44 -17.73 15.46
CA VAL A 21 13.14 -17.56 16.14
C VAL A 21 13.44 -16.91 17.48
N ALA A 22 12.76 -15.81 17.84
CA ALA A 22 12.84 -15.22 19.17
C ALA A 22 11.47 -14.69 19.64
N GLU A 23 11.09 -15.09 20.85
CA GLU A 23 9.84 -14.81 21.60
C GLU A 23 9.92 -13.49 22.42
N PRO A 24 8.82 -12.94 23.01
CA PRO A 24 8.32 -11.63 22.61
C PRO A 24 8.20 -10.56 23.73
N ALA A 25 7.88 -9.33 23.29
CA ALA A 25 7.09 -8.29 23.97
C ALA A 25 7.77 -6.99 24.46
N THR A 26 9.10 -6.87 24.62
CA THR A 26 9.73 -5.55 24.89
C THR A 26 10.74 -5.11 23.81
N VAL A 27 11.20 -6.05 22.98
CA VAL A 27 12.14 -5.81 21.85
C VAL A 27 11.41 -5.71 20.49
N ALA A 28 10.12 -6.07 20.46
CA ALA A 28 9.18 -5.98 19.32
C ALA A 28 8.75 -4.53 19.01
N ARG A 29 9.70 -3.60 18.91
CA ARG A 29 9.46 -2.25 18.39
C ARG A 29 10.37 -1.92 17.21
N GLN A 30 11.52 -2.57 17.09
CA GLN A 30 12.42 -2.34 15.95
C GLN A 30 11.93 -3.01 14.67
N PRO A 31 11.48 -4.29 14.68
CA PRO A 31 10.96 -4.93 13.47
C PRO A 31 9.71 -4.26 12.91
N GLU A 32 8.81 -3.80 13.78
CA GLU A 32 7.54 -3.15 13.43
C GLU A 32 7.77 -1.75 12.88
N VAL A 33 8.71 -0.99 13.46
CA VAL A 33 9.10 0.32 12.91
C VAL A 33 9.75 0.15 11.54
N ALA A 34 10.63 -0.84 11.37
CA ALA A 34 11.20 -1.14 10.06
C ALA A 34 10.12 -1.58 9.06
N ALA A 35 9.16 -2.39 9.49
CA ALA A 35 8.03 -2.81 8.68
C ALA A 35 7.16 -1.62 8.23
N LEU A 36 6.80 -0.73 9.15
CA LEU A 36 6.01 0.46 8.84
C LEU A 36 6.75 1.39 7.88
N ALA A 37 8.07 1.53 7.99
CA ALA A 37 8.87 2.31 7.04
C ALA A 37 8.83 1.72 5.63
N VAL A 38 8.99 0.39 5.50
CA VAL A 38 8.88 -0.32 4.21
C VAL A 38 7.49 -0.17 3.61
N LEU A 39 6.44 -0.34 4.43
CA LEU A 39 5.05 -0.17 4.00
C LEU A 39 4.77 1.27 3.54
N HIS A 40 5.31 2.27 4.26
CA HIS A 40 5.15 3.67 3.89
C HIS A 40 5.80 3.99 2.54
N GLU A 41 7.03 3.55 2.32
CA GLU A 41 7.73 3.72 1.04
C GLU A 41 7.01 2.99 -0.11
N TRP A 42 6.49 1.80 0.17
CA TRP A 42 5.70 1.05 -0.81
C TRP A 42 4.41 1.79 -1.17
N GLU A 43 3.67 2.32 -0.19
CA GLU A 43 2.43 3.07 -0.42
C GLU A 43 2.68 4.38 -1.19
N GLN A 44 3.78 5.08 -0.92
CA GLN A 44 4.17 6.27 -1.70
C GLN A 44 4.41 5.95 -3.18
N ARG A 45 5.16 4.87 -3.46
CA ARG A 45 5.41 4.44 -4.84
C ARG A 45 4.12 3.98 -5.51
N ARG A 46 3.24 3.33 -4.76
CA ARG A 46 1.91 2.93 -5.24
C ARG A 46 1.05 4.14 -5.60
N ALA A 47 0.96 5.14 -4.73
CA ALA A 47 0.24 6.38 -5.01
C ALA A 47 0.78 7.06 -6.29
N ALA A 48 2.11 7.19 -6.40
CA ALA A 48 2.75 7.78 -7.57
C ALA A 48 2.42 7.02 -8.88
N ALA A 49 2.39 5.69 -8.85
CA ALA A 49 2.04 4.88 -10.02
C ALA A 49 0.58 5.06 -10.46
N PHE A 50 -0.34 5.28 -9.52
CA PHE A 50 -1.73 5.61 -9.85
C PHE A 50 -1.87 7.04 -10.41
N GLU A 51 -1.14 8.00 -9.86
CA GLU A 51 -1.13 9.38 -10.30
C GLU A 51 -0.57 9.56 -11.72
N SER A 52 0.46 8.78 -12.06
CA SER A 52 1.03 8.76 -13.42
C SER A 52 0.30 7.85 -14.39
N ALA A 53 -0.72 7.13 -13.93
CA ALA A 53 -1.40 6.06 -14.68
C ALA A 53 -0.44 4.99 -15.25
N ASP A 54 0.66 4.72 -14.56
CA ASP A 54 1.71 3.81 -15.00
C ASP A 54 1.43 2.36 -14.57
N GLY A 55 0.87 1.59 -15.50
CA GLY A 55 0.62 0.16 -15.29
C GLY A 55 1.86 -0.74 -15.28
N ALA A 56 3.03 -0.25 -15.69
CA ALA A 56 4.29 -0.97 -15.49
C ALA A 56 4.78 -0.79 -14.05
N ALA A 57 4.82 0.46 -13.57
CA ALA A 57 5.15 0.76 -12.17
C ALA A 57 4.21 0.05 -11.18
N VAL A 58 2.91 -0.03 -11.47
CA VAL A 58 1.97 -0.83 -10.65
C VAL A 58 2.37 -2.31 -10.61
N ARG A 59 2.83 -2.90 -11.72
CA ARG A 59 3.25 -4.31 -11.72
C ARG A 59 4.51 -4.54 -10.91
N ASP A 60 5.48 -3.65 -11.01
CA ASP A 60 6.80 -3.78 -10.37
C ASP A 60 6.73 -3.67 -8.84
N LEU A 61 5.65 -3.10 -8.29
CA LEU A 61 5.38 -3.06 -6.85
C LEU A 61 5.05 -4.42 -6.24
N TYR A 62 4.73 -5.41 -7.07
CA TYR A 62 4.28 -6.72 -6.63
C TYR A 62 5.21 -7.82 -7.11
N ALA A 63 5.32 -8.89 -6.31
CA ALA A 63 5.92 -10.12 -6.77
C ALA A 63 5.15 -10.68 -7.98
N PRO A 64 5.81 -11.33 -8.95
CA PRO A 64 5.17 -11.82 -10.18
C PRO A 64 3.96 -12.75 -9.96
N SER A 65 3.92 -13.48 -8.84
CA SER A 65 2.83 -14.39 -8.47
C SER A 65 1.70 -13.72 -7.67
N SER A 66 1.78 -12.42 -7.40
CA SER A 66 0.79 -11.70 -6.60
C SER A 66 -0.50 -11.45 -7.38
N GLY A 67 -1.62 -11.98 -6.89
CA GLY A 67 -2.95 -11.67 -7.43
C GLY A 67 -3.36 -10.21 -7.24
N LEU A 68 -2.75 -9.49 -6.30
CA LEU A 68 -3.08 -8.09 -6.00
C LEU A 68 -2.70 -7.15 -7.14
N ALA A 69 -1.63 -7.44 -7.87
CA ALA A 69 -1.23 -6.65 -9.04
C ALA A 69 -2.36 -6.58 -10.08
N ALA A 70 -3.03 -7.71 -10.33
CA ALA A 70 -4.13 -7.76 -11.29
C ALA A 70 -5.36 -6.95 -10.84
N LEU A 71 -5.59 -6.83 -9.53
CA LEU A 71 -6.66 -6.02 -8.96
C LEU A 71 -6.37 -4.54 -9.14
N ASP A 72 -5.19 -4.08 -8.74
CA ASP A 72 -4.81 -2.67 -8.86
C ASP A 72 -4.73 -2.22 -10.31
N LEU A 73 -4.19 -3.04 -11.20
CA LEU A 73 -4.21 -2.76 -12.64
C LEU A 73 -5.64 -2.66 -13.19
N ARG A 74 -6.58 -3.44 -12.65
CA ARG A 74 -8.00 -3.36 -13.05
C ARG A 74 -8.61 -2.05 -12.58
N VAL A 75 -8.32 -1.62 -11.35
CA VAL A 75 -8.76 -0.33 -10.82
C VAL A 75 -8.18 0.80 -11.68
N LEU A 76 -6.86 0.81 -11.90
CA LEU A 76 -6.19 1.79 -12.73
C LEU A 76 -6.82 1.89 -14.11
N ARG A 77 -6.97 0.76 -14.83
CA ARG A 77 -7.61 0.72 -16.15
C ARG A 77 -9.05 1.22 -16.14
N ALA A 78 -9.81 0.93 -15.08
CA ALA A 78 -11.20 1.36 -15.00
C ALA A 78 -11.34 2.88 -14.87
N TYR A 79 -10.43 3.55 -14.17
CA TYR A 79 -10.39 5.01 -14.09
C TYR A 79 -9.84 5.64 -15.37
N THR A 80 -8.74 5.12 -15.91
CA THR A 80 -8.13 5.70 -17.13
C THR A 80 -9.03 5.55 -18.34
N ALA A 81 -9.78 4.44 -18.47
CA ALA A 81 -10.78 4.26 -19.53
C ALA A 81 -11.92 5.30 -19.47
N ARG A 82 -12.12 5.95 -18.33
CA ARG A 82 -13.08 7.04 -18.13
C ARG A 82 -12.44 8.43 -18.26
N GLY A 83 -11.18 8.51 -18.67
CA GLY A 83 -10.42 9.77 -18.72
C GLY A 83 -10.09 10.36 -17.34
N LEU A 84 -10.09 9.52 -16.30
CA LEU A 84 -9.81 9.93 -14.92
C LEU A 84 -8.39 9.55 -14.51
N THR A 85 -7.76 10.44 -13.75
CA THR A 85 -6.52 10.16 -13.00
C THR A 85 -6.84 10.09 -11.51
N VAL A 86 -6.23 9.12 -10.83
CA VAL A 86 -6.43 8.90 -9.39
C VAL A 86 -5.28 9.55 -8.62
N TYR A 87 -5.60 10.31 -7.57
CA TYR A 87 -4.62 11.05 -6.75
C TYR A 87 -4.76 10.72 -5.27
N GLY A 88 -3.65 10.93 -4.55
CA GLY A 88 -3.63 10.93 -3.09
C GLY A 88 -4.19 9.65 -2.48
N ILE A 89 -3.90 8.52 -3.12
CA ILE A 89 -4.19 7.22 -2.56
C ILE A 89 -3.38 7.09 -1.28
N ALA A 90 -4.07 6.86 -0.17
CA ALA A 90 -3.45 6.59 1.10
C ALA A 90 -4.23 5.51 1.84
N ALA A 91 -3.54 4.44 2.20
CA ALA A 91 -3.99 3.45 3.15
C ALA A 91 -3.69 3.88 4.60
N GLN A 92 -4.59 3.56 5.50
CA GLN A 92 -4.33 3.60 6.94
C GLN A 92 -4.16 2.17 7.42
N VAL A 93 -2.97 1.88 7.95
CA VAL A 93 -2.66 0.61 8.59
C VAL A 93 -3.27 0.61 10.00
N SER A 94 -4.11 -0.38 10.30
CA SER A 94 -4.71 -0.58 11.62
C SER A 94 -3.99 -1.63 12.44
N GLU A 95 -3.32 -2.59 11.79
CA GLU A 95 -2.60 -3.66 12.43
C GLU A 95 -1.40 -4.08 11.57
N VAL A 96 -0.28 -4.36 12.23
CA VAL A 96 0.91 -4.97 11.61
C VAL A 96 1.40 -6.06 12.56
N GLU A 97 1.52 -7.27 12.03
CA GLU A 97 2.17 -8.39 12.69
C GLU A 97 3.42 -8.79 11.91
N VAL A 98 4.58 -8.75 12.55
CA VAL A 98 5.83 -9.19 11.94
C VAL A 98 5.96 -10.70 12.10
N VAL A 99 5.67 -11.43 11.01
CA VAL A 99 5.78 -12.91 10.96
C VAL A 99 7.24 -13.36 10.86
N THR A 100 8.09 -12.60 10.15
CA THR A 100 9.51 -12.91 10.01
C THR A 100 10.32 -11.64 9.79
N PHE A 101 11.42 -11.48 10.50
CA PHE A 101 12.36 -10.39 10.31
C PHE A 101 13.79 -10.90 10.34
N THR A 102 14.48 -10.80 9.21
CA THR A 102 15.90 -11.06 9.06
C THR A 102 16.55 -9.91 8.29
N GLU A 103 17.88 -9.87 8.23
CA GLU A 103 18.62 -8.88 7.44
C GLU A 103 18.20 -8.80 5.97
N ARG A 104 17.61 -9.88 5.44
CA ARG A 104 17.24 -9.99 4.02
C ARG A 104 15.75 -10.09 3.81
N ARG A 105 14.95 -10.51 4.79
CA ARG A 105 13.53 -10.81 4.57
C ARG A 105 12.67 -10.25 5.69
N LEU A 106 11.68 -9.49 5.28
CA LEU A 106 10.57 -9.05 6.11
C LEU A 106 9.29 -9.71 5.60
N ARG A 107 8.63 -10.50 6.44
CA ARG A 107 7.27 -10.98 6.21
C ARG A 107 6.36 -10.35 7.24
N VAL A 108 5.34 -9.67 6.77
CA VAL A 108 4.36 -8.98 7.60
C VAL A 108 2.97 -9.38 7.20
N GLU A 109 2.11 -9.51 8.19
CA GLU A 109 0.66 -9.55 8.01
C GLU A 109 0.14 -8.16 8.36
N VAL A 110 -0.63 -7.59 7.44
CA VAL A 110 -1.07 -6.20 7.52
C VAL A 110 -2.57 -6.16 7.36
N THR A 111 -3.21 -5.47 8.30
CA THR A 111 -4.61 -5.06 8.16
C THR A 111 -4.62 -3.57 7.89
N ASP A 112 -5.14 -3.20 6.73
CA ASP A 112 -5.28 -1.80 6.33
C ASP A 112 -6.70 -1.48 5.85
N ARG A 113 -6.92 -0.19 5.65
CA ARG A 113 -8.09 0.33 4.95
C ARG A 113 -7.69 1.49 4.06
N LEU A 114 -8.40 1.68 2.96
CA LEU A 114 -8.29 2.90 2.18
C LEU A 114 -8.80 4.08 3.03
N ALA A 115 -7.91 5.03 3.32
CA ALA A 115 -8.26 6.25 4.07
C ALA A 115 -8.66 7.38 3.13
N GLN A 116 -8.00 7.47 1.97
CA GLN A 116 -8.12 8.59 1.06
C GLN A 116 -7.80 8.17 -0.38
N ALA A 117 -8.55 8.72 -1.32
CA ALA A 117 -8.28 8.67 -2.75
C ALA A 117 -9.24 9.65 -3.45
N TRP A 118 -8.76 10.30 -4.50
CA TRP A 118 -9.59 11.14 -5.37
C TRP A 118 -9.43 10.73 -6.82
N ALA A 119 -10.44 11.01 -7.63
CA ALA A 119 -10.35 10.85 -9.08
C ALA A 119 -10.87 12.12 -9.75
N THR A 120 -10.10 12.65 -10.70
CA THR A 120 -10.44 13.87 -11.44
C THR A 120 -10.21 13.69 -12.94
N THR A 121 -11.00 14.41 -13.73
CA THR A 121 -10.83 14.49 -15.19
C THR A 121 -9.78 15.54 -15.52
N GLY A 122 -8.70 15.13 -16.20
CA GLY A 122 -7.57 16.01 -16.52
C GLY A 122 -6.65 16.23 -15.31
N GLY A 123 -5.35 16.45 -15.58
CA GLY A 123 -4.28 16.54 -14.57
C GLY A 123 -4.32 17.78 -13.66
N GLY A 124 -5.51 18.24 -13.27
CA GLY A 124 -5.69 19.29 -12.28
C GLY A 124 -5.52 18.73 -10.87
N GLU A 125 -4.73 19.43 -10.06
CA GLU A 125 -4.55 19.17 -8.64
C GLU A 125 -5.93 19.05 -7.95
N PRO A 126 -6.16 18.05 -7.08
CA PRO A 126 -7.40 17.98 -6.33
C PRO A 126 -7.51 19.25 -5.48
N GLU A 127 -8.48 20.10 -5.78
CA GLU A 127 -8.80 21.28 -4.99
C GLU A 127 -9.05 20.82 -3.54
N GLN A 128 -8.08 21.05 -2.64
CA GLN A 128 -8.29 20.94 -1.20
C GLN A 128 -9.34 21.98 -0.85
N LYS A 129 -10.62 21.62 -0.91
CA LYS A 129 -11.67 22.45 -0.36
C LYS A 129 -11.43 22.53 1.14
N SER A 130 -10.86 23.66 1.52
CA SER A 130 -10.50 24.08 2.86
C SER A 130 -11.48 23.59 3.92
N ARG A 131 -10.89 23.06 4.99
CA ARG A 131 -11.48 22.85 6.32
C ARG A 131 -11.91 24.15 7.01
N GLN A 132 -12.42 25.15 6.30
CA GLN A 132 -12.92 26.39 6.88
C GLN A 132 -14.24 26.80 6.25
N GLY A 133 -15.28 26.90 7.09
CA GLY A 133 -16.52 27.58 6.73
C GLY A 133 -17.82 26.91 7.18
N LEU A 134 -17.96 26.60 8.47
CA LEU A 134 -19.25 26.64 9.16
C LEU A 134 -19.01 27.23 10.55
N GLY A 135 -18.90 28.56 10.55
CA GLY A 135 -19.37 29.39 11.65
C GLY A 135 -20.76 29.92 11.30
#